data_AF-A0A9E3A1Z9-F1
#
_entry.id   AF-A0A9E3A1Z9-F1
#
_cell.length_a   1.000
_cell.length_b   1.000
_cell.length_c   1.000
_cell.angle_alpha   90.00
_cell.angle_beta   90.00
_cell.angle_gamma   90.00
#
_symmetry.space_group_name_H-M   'P 1'
#
loop_
_entity.id
_entity.type
_entity.pdbx_description
1 polymer ?
#
loop_
_entity_poly.entity_id
_entity_poly.type
_entity_poly.pdbx_seq_one_letter_code
_entity_poly.pdbx_strand_id
1 'polypeptide(L)'
;MTNNIVVAAIDAGAGIQFNGEQAIQPNFPSDEILSNNDVVNIPGDGIYISCWLAGTCDNNIVTNNILYFVDQIYFGRNPLLKGGGGNIFLHANAGTFGSDNLYSNNLIYYNTTETPQNILAPGQTLIDTVSADPLFVDNTGNATGNYQLQPGSLAISAGISTGCPVHDFNGNQRIGICSIGAYAASW
;
A
#
# COMPACT_ATOMS: atom_id res chain seq x y z
N MET A 1 0.86 -2.83 10.93
CA MET A 1 0.25 -3.98 10.22
C MET A 1 1.29 -4.55 9.26
N THR A 2 1.53 -5.87 9.32
CA THR A 2 2.60 -6.52 8.54
C THR A 2 2.21 -7.90 8.04
N ASN A 3 2.63 -8.29 6.83
CA ASN A 3 2.31 -9.58 6.17
C ASN A 3 0.80 -9.85 6.05
N ASN A 4 0.05 -8.93 5.45
CA ASN A 4 -1.37 -9.15 5.20
C ASN A 4 -1.64 -9.11 3.70
N ILE A 5 -2.67 -9.83 3.29
CA ILE A 5 -3.21 -9.77 1.94
C ILE A 5 -4.59 -9.15 2.04
N VAL A 6 -4.76 -8.00 1.41
CA VAL A 6 -6.04 -7.31 1.30
C VAL A 6 -6.48 -7.41 -0.15
N VAL A 7 -7.60 -8.09 -0.36
CA VAL A 7 -8.20 -8.34 -1.68
C VAL A 7 -9.66 -7.92 -1.66
N ALA A 8 -10.09 -7.16 -2.65
CA ALA A 8 -11.50 -6.81 -2.83
C ALA A 8 -11.95 -7.16 -4.25
N ALA A 9 -13.21 -7.55 -4.39
CA ALA A 9 -13.76 -7.98 -5.67
C ALA A 9 -14.59 -6.88 -6.38
N ILE A 10 -15.33 -6.03 -5.65
CA ILE A 10 -16.31 -5.11 -6.27
C ILE A 10 -16.70 -3.85 -5.47
N ASP A 11 -16.28 -3.67 -4.22
CA ASP A 11 -16.76 -2.54 -3.40
C ASP A 11 -15.75 -1.39 -3.31
N ALA A 12 -16.25 -0.16 -3.47
CA ALA A 12 -15.48 1.06 -3.38
C ALA A 12 -15.13 1.36 -1.92
N GLY A 13 -13.82 1.39 -1.61
CA GLY A 13 -13.29 1.68 -0.28
C GLY A 13 -11.76 1.73 -0.31
N ALA A 14 -11.15 1.96 0.85
CA ALA A 14 -9.70 1.85 1.01
C ALA A 14 -9.30 0.39 1.29
N GLY A 15 -8.16 -0.05 0.76
CA GLY A 15 -7.58 -1.35 1.10
C GLY A 15 -7.10 -1.36 2.55
N ILE A 16 -6.18 -0.46 2.88
CA ILE A 16 -5.67 -0.26 4.24
C ILE A 16 -5.82 1.20 4.62
N GLN A 17 -6.24 1.46 5.86
CA GLN A 17 -6.52 2.82 6.32
C GLN A 17 -5.89 3.12 7.69
N PHE A 18 -5.17 4.23 7.78
CA PHE A 18 -4.89 4.94 9.03
C PHE A 18 -5.73 6.23 9.04
N ASN A 19 -6.94 6.13 9.58
CA ASN A 19 -7.91 7.22 9.47
C ASN A 19 -7.85 8.16 10.67
N GLY A 20 -7.24 9.33 10.52
CA GLY A 20 -7.33 10.41 11.49
C GLY A 20 -8.64 11.18 11.44
N GLU A 21 -9.53 10.92 10.47
CA GLU A 21 -10.82 11.61 10.36
C GLU A 21 -11.63 11.51 11.64
N GLN A 22 -12.08 12.66 12.15
CA GLN A 22 -12.81 12.78 13.41
C GLN A 22 -12.06 12.27 14.66
N ALA A 23 -10.76 11.94 14.55
CA ALA A 23 -9.95 11.68 15.73
C ALA A 23 -10.05 12.89 16.67
N ILE A 24 -10.03 12.64 17.98
CA ILE A 24 -9.99 13.68 19.01
C ILE A 24 -8.58 13.90 19.56
N GLN A 25 -7.65 13.02 19.19
CA GLN A 25 -6.26 13.07 19.58
C GLN A 25 -5.47 13.93 18.56
N PRO A 26 -4.72 14.95 19.01
CA PRO A 26 -3.78 15.64 18.13
C PRO A 26 -2.66 14.68 17.74
N ASN A 27 -2.12 14.83 16.52
CA ASN A 27 -1.02 14.02 15.97
C ASN A 27 -1.38 12.57 15.64
N PHE A 28 -2.62 12.28 15.29
CA PHE A 28 -3.03 10.95 14.86
C PHE A 28 -3.41 10.94 13.37
N PRO A 29 -2.92 9.96 12.57
CA PRO A 29 -2.03 8.86 12.94
C PRO A 29 -0.53 9.27 12.98
N SER A 30 0.19 8.77 13.98
CA SER A 30 1.66 8.88 14.07
C SER A 30 2.23 7.57 14.58
N ASP A 31 3.51 7.32 14.30
CA ASP A 31 4.25 6.13 14.72
C ASP A 31 3.65 4.81 14.18
N GLU A 32 2.86 4.88 13.10
CA GLU A 32 2.27 3.70 12.48
C GLU A 32 3.26 3.02 11.53
N ILE A 33 3.29 1.69 11.55
CA ILE A 33 4.11 0.90 10.62
C ILE A 33 3.19 0.03 9.76
N LEU A 34 3.29 0.20 8.45
CA LEU A 34 2.64 -0.61 7.43
C LEU A 34 3.69 -1.21 6.51
N SER A 35 3.95 -2.51 6.66
CA SER A 35 5.01 -3.17 5.90
C SER A 35 4.66 -4.53 5.32
N ASN A 36 5.21 -4.88 4.16
CA ASN A 36 5.09 -6.23 3.63
C ASN A 36 3.63 -6.70 3.47
N ASN A 37 2.74 -5.84 2.97
CA ASN A 37 1.37 -6.23 2.66
C ASN A 37 1.15 -6.25 1.15
N ASP A 38 0.23 -7.10 0.70
CA ASP A 38 -0.27 -7.12 -0.67
C ASP A 38 -1.68 -6.54 -0.68
N VAL A 39 -1.86 -5.42 -1.38
CA VAL A 39 -3.15 -4.75 -1.57
C VAL A 39 -3.52 -4.89 -3.04
N VAL A 40 -4.54 -5.70 -3.29
CA VAL A 40 -4.82 -6.21 -4.64
C VAL A 40 -6.28 -5.99 -5.01
N ASN A 41 -6.48 -5.46 -6.22
CA ASN A 41 -7.79 -5.28 -6.86
C ASN A 41 -8.76 -4.39 -6.08
N ILE A 42 -8.24 -3.34 -5.43
CA ILE A 42 -9.06 -2.41 -4.66
C ILE A 42 -9.62 -1.31 -5.58
N PRO A 43 -10.94 -1.16 -5.72
CA PRO A 43 -11.51 -0.13 -6.60
C PRO A 43 -11.24 1.31 -6.15
N GLY A 44 -11.02 1.54 -4.85
CA GLY A 44 -10.69 2.85 -4.28
C GLY A 44 -9.21 2.99 -3.90
N ASP A 45 -8.94 3.66 -2.78
CA ASP A 45 -7.58 3.89 -2.30
C ASP A 45 -6.88 2.57 -1.96
N GLY A 46 -5.62 2.41 -2.38
CA GLY A 46 -4.82 1.27 -1.93
C GLY A 46 -4.53 1.39 -0.43
N ILE A 47 -3.80 2.45 -0.08
CA ILE A 47 -3.44 2.83 1.28
C ILE A 47 -3.89 4.26 1.50
N TYR A 48 -4.77 4.48 2.47
CA TYR A 48 -5.26 5.81 2.85
C TYR A 48 -4.77 6.21 4.23
N ILE A 49 -4.19 7.39 4.34
CA ILE A 49 -3.73 7.98 5.60
C ILE A 49 -4.26 9.41 5.67
N SER A 50 -5.00 9.76 6.72
CA SER A 50 -5.51 11.11 6.90
C SER A 50 -5.01 11.77 8.17
N CYS A 51 -4.57 13.02 8.04
CA CYS A 51 -4.24 13.90 9.16
C CYS A 51 -5.34 14.98 9.29
N TRP A 52 -6.29 14.74 10.19
CA TRP A 52 -7.55 15.49 10.19
C TRP A 52 -7.57 16.71 11.10
N LEU A 53 -7.18 16.55 12.36
CA LEU A 53 -7.15 17.62 13.35
C LEU A 53 -5.89 18.47 13.23
N ALA A 54 -5.95 19.71 13.73
CA ALA A 54 -4.77 20.55 13.95
C ALA A 54 -3.73 19.80 14.80
N GLY A 55 -2.62 19.43 14.18
CA GLY A 55 -1.58 18.55 14.71
C GLY A 55 -0.63 18.09 13.60
N THR A 56 0.34 17.27 13.98
CA THR A 56 1.36 16.74 13.07
C THR A 56 1.34 15.23 13.10
N CYS A 57 1.02 14.61 11.96
CA CYS A 57 1.06 13.17 11.73
C CYS A 57 2.47 12.80 11.26
N ASP A 58 3.25 12.13 12.10
CA ASP A 58 4.69 11.94 11.88
C ASP A 58 5.15 10.51 12.20
N ASN A 59 6.39 10.19 11.81
CA ASN A 59 7.03 8.89 12.03
C ASN A 59 6.27 7.68 11.45
N ASN A 60 5.34 7.89 10.51
CA ASN A 60 4.65 6.77 9.88
C ASN A 60 5.56 6.12 8.83
N ILE A 61 5.62 4.79 8.83
CA ILE A 61 6.49 4.00 7.95
C ILE A 61 5.60 3.12 7.06
N VAL A 62 5.61 3.37 5.75
CA VAL A 62 4.91 2.58 4.73
C VAL A 62 5.94 1.99 3.76
N THR A 63 6.32 0.73 3.99
CA THR A 63 7.46 0.12 3.30
C THR A 63 7.20 -1.28 2.79
N ASN A 64 7.87 -1.69 1.71
CA ASN A 64 7.80 -3.07 1.23
C ASN A 64 6.38 -3.57 0.91
N ASN A 65 5.41 -2.73 0.55
CA ASN A 65 4.05 -3.17 0.21
C ASN A 65 3.88 -3.34 -1.31
N ILE A 66 3.06 -4.30 -1.75
CA ILE A 66 2.61 -4.41 -3.14
C ILE A 66 1.22 -3.79 -3.26
N LEU A 67 1.03 -2.90 -4.23
CA LEU A 67 -0.24 -2.31 -4.61
C LEU A 67 -0.51 -2.63 -6.08
N TYR A 68 -1.36 -3.64 -6.30
CA TYR A 68 -1.67 -4.16 -7.64
C TYR A 68 -3.13 -3.90 -7.98
N PHE A 69 -3.38 -3.29 -9.14
CA PHE A 69 -4.73 -3.02 -9.65
C PHE A 69 -5.64 -2.33 -8.62
N VAL A 70 -5.09 -1.38 -7.89
CA VAL A 70 -5.83 -0.45 -7.02
C VAL A 70 -6.24 0.80 -7.80
N ASP A 71 -7.07 1.67 -7.20
CA ASP A 71 -7.55 2.92 -7.81
C ASP A 71 -8.12 2.71 -9.23
N GLN A 72 -9.04 1.75 -9.31
CA GLN A 72 -9.72 1.44 -10.55
C GLN A 72 -10.94 2.34 -10.69
N ILE A 73 -10.80 3.43 -11.45
CA ILE A 73 -11.95 4.14 -12.01
C ILE A 73 -12.66 3.13 -12.91
N TYR A 74 -13.73 2.53 -12.39
CA TYR A 74 -14.48 1.45 -13.02
C TYR A 74 -14.96 1.87 -14.42
N PHE A 75 -14.24 1.46 -15.46
CA PHE A 75 -14.69 1.57 -16.85
C PHE A 75 -15.86 0.59 -17.06
N GLY A 76 -17.09 1.03 -16.76
CA GLY A 76 -18.30 0.51 -17.42
C GLY A 76 -19.35 -0.24 -16.60
N ARG A 77 -19.36 -0.25 -15.26
CA ARG A 77 -20.51 -0.83 -14.49
C ARG A 77 -21.29 0.14 -13.61
N ASN A 78 -20.76 1.31 -13.23
CA ASN A 78 -21.55 2.31 -12.52
C ASN A 78 -20.93 3.72 -12.62
N PRO A 79 -21.48 4.65 -13.43
CA PRO A 79 -20.94 6.00 -13.60
C PRO A 79 -21.10 6.92 -12.37
N LEU A 80 -21.69 6.43 -11.27
CA LEU A 80 -21.91 7.19 -10.04
C LEU A 80 -20.82 6.98 -8.97
N LEU A 81 -19.90 6.03 -9.16
CA LEU A 81 -18.75 5.80 -8.27
C LEU A 81 -17.50 6.50 -8.85
N LYS A 82 -17.57 7.83 -8.97
CA LYS A 82 -16.42 8.69 -9.31
C LYS A 82 -15.61 9.04 -8.06
N GLY A 83 -15.11 8.03 -7.35
CA GLY A 83 -14.11 8.25 -6.31
C GLY A 83 -12.73 8.12 -6.94
N GLY A 84 -12.07 9.23 -7.26
CA GLY A 84 -10.64 9.19 -7.59
C GLY A 84 -9.88 8.83 -6.32
N GLY A 85 -9.33 7.63 -6.27
CA GLY A 85 -8.48 7.20 -5.18
C GLY A 85 -7.00 7.49 -5.49
N GLY A 86 -6.12 7.07 -4.60
CA GLY A 86 -4.69 6.99 -4.84
C GLY A 86 -4.13 5.63 -4.44
N ASN A 87 -3.00 5.23 -5.03
CA ASN A 87 -2.29 4.03 -4.58
C ASN A 87 -1.90 4.21 -3.12
N ILE A 88 -1.15 5.28 -2.83
CA ILE A 88 -0.95 5.83 -1.48
C ILE A 88 -1.58 7.22 -1.46
N PHE A 89 -2.60 7.39 -0.63
CA PHE A 89 -3.38 8.62 -0.48
C PHE A 89 -3.18 9.23 0.90
N LEU A 90 -2.50 10.36 0.95
CA LEU A 90 -2.22 11.15 2.14
C LEU A 90 -3.12 12.40 2.13
N HIS A 91 -4.10 12.43 3.03
CA HIS A 91 -5.06 13.52 3.13
C HIS A 91 -4.77 14.42 4.33
N ALA A 92 -4.32 15.65 4.09
CA ALA A 92 -4.16 16.66 5.12
C ALA A 92 -5.34 17.63 5.07
N ASN A 93 -6.23 17.58 6.08
CA ASN A 93 -7.33 18.54 6.21
C ASN A 93 -6.88 19.75 7.05
N ALA A 94 -7.11 19.74 8.37
CA ALA A 94 -6.57 20.76 9.28
C ALA A 94 -5.22 20.38 9.89
N GLY A 95 -4.77 19.14 9.69
CA GLY A 95 -3.47 18.63 10.15
C GLY A 95 -2.33 18.82 9.15
N THR A 96 -1.13 18.44 9.57
CA THR A 96 0.09 18.46 8.74
C THR A 96 0.79 17.11 8.81
N PHE A 97 1.44 16.70 7.72
CA PHE A 97 2.37 15.57 7.77
C PHE A 97 3.75 16.07 8.14
N GLY A 98 4.35 15.48 9.17
CA GLY A 98 5.72 15.79 9.59
C GLY A 98 6.77 15.25 8.62
N SER A 99 8.03 15.61 8.84
CA SER A 99 9.14 15.29 7.91
C SER A 99 9.69 13.87 8.07
N ASP A 100 9.32 13.16 9.13
CA ASP A 100 9.97 11.91 9.54
C ASP A 100 9.16 10.68 9.07
N ASN A 101 8.12 10.90 8.27
CA ASN A 101 7.39 9.84 7.57
C ASN A 101 8.25 9.20 6.45
N LEU A 102 8.13 7.89 6.27
CA LEU A 102 8.87 7.12 5.28
C LEU A 102 7.93 6.31 4.37
N TYR A 103 7.94 6.60 3.08
CA TYR A 103 7.19 5.86 2.06
C TYR A 103 8.16 5.23 1.05
N SER A 104 8.69 4.05 1.34
CA SER A 104 9.85 3.50 0.60
C SER A 104 9.69 2.06 0.14
N ASN A 105 10.30 1.69 -0.99
CA ASN A 105 10.38 0.31 -1.49
C ASN A 105 9.01 -0.38 -1.59
N ASN A 106 7.97 0.37 -1.96
CA ASN A 106 6.69 -0.22 -2.32
C ASN A 106 6.73 -0.63 -3.80
N LEU A 107 5.95 -1.63 -4.20
CA LEU A 107 5.73 -1.95 -5.60
C LEU A 107 4.32 -1.52 -5.99
N ILE A 108 4.18 -0.76 -7.07
CA ILE A 108 2.90 -0.21 -7.53
C ILE A 108 2.74 -0.59 -9.00
N TYR A 109 1.68 -1.32 -9.36
CA TYR A 109 1.51 -1.80 -10.74
C TYR A 109 0.05 -1.94 -11.19
N TYR A 110 -0.16 -1.70 -12.49
CA TYR A 110 -1.43 -1.86 -13.20
C TYR A 110 -2.60 -1.04 -12.63
N ASN A 111 -2.32 0.18 -12.15
CA ASN A 111 -3.32 1.10 -11.60
C ASN A 111 -3.74 2.13 -12.66
N THR A 112 -5.01 2.56 -12.70
CA THR A 112 -5.54 3.32 -13.86
C THR A 112 -4.90 4.70 -14.07
N THR A 113 -4.99 5.22 -15.30
CA THR A 113 -3.99 6.09 -15.94
C THR A 113 -4.44 7.54 -16.19
N GLU A 114 -5.01 8.24 -15.21
CA GLU A 114 -5.28 9.68 -15.34
C GLU A 114 -4.56 10.52 -14.27
N THR A 115 -3.22 10.54 -14.31
CA THR A 115 -2.32 11.50 -13.60
C THR A 115 -2.32 11.46 -12.05
N PRO A 116 -1.18 11.75 -11.39
CA PRO A 116 -0.52 10.82 -10.46
C PRO A 116 -1.40 10.44 -9.25
N GLN A 117 -1.97 9.22 -9.16
CA GLN A 117 -1.39 7.90 -8.83
C GLN A 117 -0.88 7.73 -7.39
N ASN A 118 -0.26 8.74 -6.80
CA ASN A 118 0.04 8.75 -5.36
C ASN A 118 -0.26 10.17 -4.90
N ILE A 119 -1.27 10.31 -4.05
CA ILE A 119 -1.73 11.63 -3.62
C ILE A 119 -0.99 11.90 -2.32
N LEU A 120 0.22 12.43 -2.44
CA LEU A 120 1.05 12.73 -1.28
C LEU A 120 0.77 14.14 -0.76
N ALA A 121 0.80 14.28 0.57
CA ALA A 121 0.73 15.58 1.21
C ALA A 121 2.01 16.39 0.92
N PRO A 122 1.96 17.74 0.99
CA PRO A 122 3.13 18.58 0.75
C PRO A 122 4.34 18.15 1.60
N GLY A 123 5.52 18.09 0.97
CA GLY A 123 6.78 17.70 1.62
C GLY A 123 7.01 16.20 1.72
N GLN A 124 6.03 15.36 1.37
CA GLN A 124 6.16 13.90 1.36
C GLN A 124 6.61 13.41 -0.02
N THR A 125 7.39 12.33 -0.04
CA THR A 125 7.85 11.70 -1.29
C THR A 125 7.85 10.18 -1.18
N LEU A 126 7.67 9.51 -2.31
CA LEU A 126 8.02 8.10 -2.43
C LEU A 126 9.53 7.96 -2.67
N ILE A 127 10.12 6.89 -2.13
CA ILE A 127 11.55 6.57 -2.26
C ILE A 127 11.66 5.13 -2.76
N ASP A 128 12.51 4.89 -3.76
CA ASP A 128 12.81 3.54 -4.27
C ASP A 128 11.59 2.65 -4.58
N THR A 129 10.45 3.27 -4.92
CA THR A 129 9.23 2.56 -5.33
C THR A 129 9.45 1.88 -6.68
N VAL A 130 9.12 0.59 -6.73
CA VAL A 130 9.21 -0.23 -7.94
C VAL A 130 7.89 -0.13 -8.71
N SER A 131 7.96 0.12 -10.02
CA SER A 131 6.79 0.14 -10.90
C SER A 131 6.87 -1.00 -11.92
N ALA A 132 6.52 -2.22 -11.48
CA ALA A 132 6.61 -3.43 -12.30
C ALA A 132 5.61 -4.49 -11.85
N ASP A 133 5.29 -5.42 -12.75
CA ASP A 133 4.43 -6.55 -12.43
C ASP A 133 5.02 -7.38 -11.26
N PRO A 134 4.26 -7.64 -10.18
CA PRO A 134 4.74 -8.49 -9.09
C PRO A 134 4.89 -9.96 -9.52
N LEU A 135 4.36 -10.36 -10.68
CA LEU A 135 4.38 -11.73 -11.20
C LEU A 135 3.83 -12.73 -10.17
N PHE A 136 2.59 -12.51 -9.72
CA PHE A 136 1.91 -13.45 -8.84
C PHE A 136 1.70 -14.81 -9.53
N VAL A 137 1.79 -15.91 -8.78
CA VAL A 137 1.56 -17.29 -9.31
C VAL A 137 0.17 -17.43 -9.93
N ASP A 138 -0.87 -16.94 -9.25
CA ASP A 138 -2.25 -16.92 -9.76
C ASP A 138 -3.05 -15.78 -9.11
N ASN A 139 -3.18 -14.65 -9.80
CA ASN A 139 -3.99 -13.54 -9.33
C ASN A 139 -5.45 -13.67 -9.79
N THR A 140 -6.30 -14.19 -8.91
CA THR A 140 -7.76 -14.28 -9.16
C THR A 140 -8.52 -13.02 -8.76
N GLY A 141 -7.85 -12.05 -8.13
CA GLY A 141 -8.45 -10.83 -7.64
C GLY A 141 -9.33 -10.96 -6.41
N ASN A 142 -9.26 -12.09 -5.73
CA ASN A 142 -10.01 -12.36 -4.51
C ASN A 142 -9.24 -13.36 -3.62
N ALA A 143 -9.84 -13.78 -2.51
CA ALA A 143 -9.17 -14.62 -1.52
C ALA A 143 -8.75 -16.03 -2.03
N THR A 144 -9.19 -16.46 -3.22
CA THR A 144 -8.83 -17.78 -3.77
C THR A 144 -7.54 -17.77 -4.60
N GLY A 145 -6.91 -16.61 -4.79
CA GLY A 145 -5.69 -16.49 -5.58
C GLY A 145 -4.45 -17.01 -4.86
N ASN A 146 -3.39 -17.28 -5.62
CA ASN A 146 -2.05 -17.51 -5.13
C ASN A 146 -1.17 -16.28 -5.42
N TYR A 147 -1.00 -15.45 -4.40
CA TYR A 147 -0.24 -14.21 -4.47
C TYR A 147 1.25 -14.38 -4.14
N GLN A 148 1.76 -15.62 -4.12
CA GLN A 148 3.21 -15.85 -4.09
C GLN A 148 3.87 -15.27 -5.34
N LEU A 149 5.12 -14.83 -5.19
CA LEU A 149 5.92 -14.28 -6.28
C LEU A 149 6.50 -15.40 -7.14
N GLN A 150 6.40 -15.27 -8.46
CA GLN A 150 7.09 -16.16 -9.40
C GLN A 150 8.57 -15.75 -9.57
N PRO A 151 9.44 -16.70 -9.99
CA PRO A 151 10.81 -16.37 -10.40
C PRO A 151 10.85 -15.25 -11.44
N GLY A 152 11.74 -14.28 -11.24
CA GLY A 152 11.89 -13.11 -12.10
C GLY A 152 11.07 -11.89 -11.66
N SER A 153 10.23 -12.01 -10.61
CA SER A 153 9.56 -10.86 -10.03
C SER A 153 10.55 -9.83 -9.51
N LEU A 154 10.36 -8.56 -9.86
CA LEU A 154 11.17 -7.44 -9.33
C LEU A 154 10.84 -7.11 -7.87
N ALA A 155 9.84 -7.75 -7.27
CA ALA A 155 9.60 -7.67 -5.83
C ALA A 155 10.60 -8.51 -5.03
N ILE A 156 11.21 -9.53 -5.64
CA ILE A 156 12.15 -10.43 -4.98
C ILE A 156 13.41 -9.66 -4.60
N SER A 157 13.73 -9.63 -3.31
CA SER A 157 14.94 -8.99 -2.79
C SER A 157 15.11 -7.51 -3.16
N ALA A 158 14.00 -6.78 -3.34
CA ALA A 158 13.99 -5.35 -3.67
C ALA A 158 13.52 -4.44 -2.52
N GLY A 159 13.14 -5.04 -1.38
CA GLY A 159 12.72 -4.34 -0.18
C GLY A 159 13.88 -3.91 0.72
N ILE A 160 13.54 -3.26 1.83
CA ILE A 160 14.47 -2.86 2.89
C ILE A 160 14.21 -3.63 4.18
N SER A 161 15.19 -3.65 5.09
CA SER A 161 15.07 -4.33 6.38
C SER A 161 14.07 -3.66 7.33
N THR A 162 13.83 -2.35 7.17
CA THR A 162 12.84 -1.62 7.96
C THR A 162 11.46 -2.22 7.74
N GLY A 163 10.79 -2.61 8.84
CA GLY A 163 9.47 -3.26 8.77
C GLY A 163 9.48 -4.68 8.21
N CYS A 164 10.63 -5.24 7.81
CA CYS A 164 10.70 -6.60 7.27
C CYS A 164 10.48 -7.65 8.38
N PRO A 165 9.45 -8.48 8.29
CA PRO A 165 9.17 -9.51 9.28
C PRO A 165 10.08 -10.73 9.12
N VAL A 166 10.29 -11.49 10.21
CA VAL A 166 11.15 -12.68 10.19
C VAL A 166 10.59 -13.80 9.30
N HIS A 167 9.26 -13.91 9.24
CA HIS A 167 8.55 -14.89 8.43
C HIS A 167 7.64 -14.18 7.43
N ASP A 168 7.27 -14.84 6.34
CA ASP A 168 6.28 -14.38 5.38
C ASP A 168 4.85 -14.77 5.79
N PHE A 169 3.85 -14.48 4.94
CA PHE A 169 2.46 -14.82 5.18
C PHE A 169 2.20 -16.31 5.41
N ASN A 170 2.99 -17.20 4.79
CA ASN A 170 2.87 -18.65 4.95
C ASN A 170 3.71 -19.19 6.13
N GLY A 171 4.41 -18.33 6.85
CA GLY A 171 5.31 -18.72 7.93
C GLY A 171 6.70 -19.18 7.45
N ASN A 172 7.05 -18.99 6.18
CA ASN A 172 8.40 -19.29 5.69
C ASN A 172 9.36 -18.22 6.18
N GLN A 173 10.58 -18.60 6.55
CA GLN A 173 11.61 -17.64 6.93
C GLN A 173 11.99 -16.75 5.74
N ARG A 174 12.05 -15.43 5.96
CA ARG A 174 12.63 -14.50 4.99
C ARG A 174 14.16 -14.56 5.10
N ILE A 175 14.84 -14.86 4.01
CA ILE A 175 16.31 -14.98 3.93
C ILE A 175 16.85 -13.92 2.97
N GLY A 176 17.90 -13.22 3.38
CA GLY A 176 18.56 -12.21 2.55
C GLY A 176 17.84 -10.86 2.56
N ILE A 177 17.93 -10.12 1.45
CA ILE A 177 17.23 -8.84 1.27
C ILE A 177 15.73 -9.12 1.23
N CYS A 178 14.96 -8.32 1.95
CA CYS A 178 13.51 -8.46 2.05
C CYS A 178 12.87 -8.43 0.66
N SER A 179 11.99 -9.38 0.35
CA SER A 179 11.08 -9.21 -0.78
C SER A 179 9.99 -8.20 -0.42
N ILE A 180 9.59 -7.37 -1.38
CA ILE A 180 8.42 -6.51 -1.27
C ILE A 180 7.17 -7.41 -1.28
N GLY A 181 6.19 -7.09 -0.43
CA GLY A 181 4.92 -7.81 -0.32
C GLY A 181 4.88 -8.84 0.81
N ALA A 182 3.75 -9.54 0.90
CA ALA A 182 3.42 -10.46 1.99
C ALA A 182 4.17 -11.79 1.92
N TYR A 183 4.69 -12.17 0.75
CA TYR A 183 5.42 -13.41 0.53
C TYR A 183 6.95 -13.20 0.44
N ALA A 184 7.69 -14.22 0.86
CA ALA A 184 9.11 -14.35 0.53
C ALA A 184 9.28 -14.88 -0.90
N ALA A 185 10.51 -14.81 -1.43
CA ALA A 185 10.83 -15.59 -2.62
C ALA A 185 10.79 -17.08 -2.29
N SER A 186 10.09 -17.87 -3.11
CA SER A 186 10.19 -19.32 -3.13
C SER A 186 11.19 -19.73 -4.24
N TRP A 187 12.16 -20.57 -3.88
CA TRP A 187 13.15 -21.14 -4.79
C TRP A 187 12.90 -22.64 -4.94
#